data_AF-A0A4R7HV96-F1
#
_entry.id   AF-A0A4R7HV96-F1
#
_cell.length_a   1.000
_cell.length_b   1.000
_cell.length_c   1.000
_cell.angle_alpha   90.00
_cell.angle_beta   90.00
_cell.angle_gamma   90.00
#
_symmetry.space_group_name_H-M   'P 1'
#
loop_
_entity.id
_entity.type
_entity.pdbx_description
1 polymer ?
#
loop_
_entity_poly.entity_id
_entity_poly.type
_entity_poly.pdbx_seq_one_letter_code
_entity_poly.pdbx_strand_id
1 'polypeptide(L)'
;MKALWLFAIVAFAFASGCGGGDAASDGTWRVISLEVDGEPVEIEQPLFMDITADGFRAATTCNWQSGEFGGEIMSTAMACGGDANTGEAYMRQAFDDRPTEREGQLVFEKGNVRLVYERYDVAAVDDLFAVLGDPTASVEESELPPESATGSVPPDYAALVAVPSPSDDIDLFLGQLDDNICIVYGTASAMDKRCTEPRFASTQVLAVDLPIYSRPIVRVALIPDRFAAAAAARADLGKYEKNILFVHDDAPDGRHVLVDDTGAELAIVVPPPWSDPMAASTSVPES
;
A
#
# COMPACT_ATOMS: atom_id res chain seq x y z
N MET A 1 36.04 29.55 -71.17
CA MET A 1 34.81 30.34 -71.37
C MET A 1 33.87 30.05 -70.22
N LYS A 2 33.39 31.14 -69.59
CA LYS A 2 32.21 31.29 -68.72
C LYS A 2 32.25 30.67 -67.31
N ALA A 3 32.10 31.61 -66.39
CA ALA A 3 32.01 31.54 -64.95
C ALA A 3 30.56 31.28 -64.46
N LEU A 4 30.41 31.40 -63.13
CA LEU A 4 29.20 31.84 -62.40
C LEU A 4 28.20 30.68 -62.14
N TRP A 5 27.77 30.34 -60.91
CA TRP A 5 27.37 31.15 -59.75
C TRP A 5 27.47 30.39 -58.41
N LEU A 6 27.66 31.16 -57.33
CA LEU A 6 27.35 30.81 -55.93
C LEU A 6 25.87 30.48 -55.75
N PHE A 7 25.54 29.59 -54.80
CA PHE A 7 24.56 29.89 -53.74
C PHE A 7 24.89 29.09 -52.48
N ALA A 8 25.19 29.82 -51.40
CA ALA A 8 25.14 29.31 -50.05
C ALA A 8 23.66 29.11 -49.66
N ILE A 9 23.30 27.93 -49.17
CA ILE A 9 22.09 27.74 -48.38
C ILE A 9 22.55 27.19 -47.03
N VAL A 10 22.61 28.10 -46.07
CA VAL A 10 22.54 27.81 -44.65
C VAL A 10 21.13 27.26 -44.39
N ALA A 11 21.02 25.97 -44.09
CA ALA A 11 19.83 25.41 -43.51
C ALA A 11 19.99 25.42 -41.99
N PHE A 12 19.51 26.50 -41.36
CA PHE A 12 19.14 26.47 -39.95
C PHE A 12 17.96 25.50 -39.81
N ALA A 13 18.25 24.24 -39.50
CA ALA A 13 17.24 23.36 -38.93
C ALA A 13 17.21 23.62 -37.42
N PHE A 14 16.39 24.61 -37.02
CA PHE A 14 15.78 24.59 -35.70
C PHE A 14 14.85 23.36 -35.66
N ALA A 15 15.41 22.21 -35.29
CA ALA A 15 14.61 21.15 -34.72
C ALA A 15 14.36 21.57 -33.26
N SER A 16 13.28 22.31 -33.07
CA SER A 16 12.56 22.39 -31.81
C SER A 16 12.43 20.98 -31.24
N GLY A 17 13.11 20.74 -30.11
CA GLY A 17 12.95 19.52 -29.32
C GLY A 17 11.53 19.44 -28.81
N CYS A 18 10.67 18.73 -29.54
CA CYS A 18 9.42 18.22 -29.02
C CYS A 18 9.72 17.00 -28.15
N GLY A 19 9.14 16.99 -26.95
CA GLY A 19 9.40 16.06 -25.85
C GLY A 19 9.49 14.61 -26.28
N GLY A 20 10.63 14.00 -25.95
CA GLY A 20 10.86 12.56 -26.06
C GLY A 20 11.31 11.96 -24.72
N GLY A 21 10.95 12.58 -23.59
CA GLY A 21 11.48 12.22 -22.27
C GLY A 21 10.51 11.60 -21.27
N ASP A 22 9.20 11.80 -21.39
CA ASP A 22 8.31 11.61 -20.23
C ASP A 22 7.54 10.28 -20.19
N ALA A 23 7.38 9.57 -21.31
CA ALA A 23 6.61 8.31 -21.35
C ALA A 23 7.36 7.09 -20.76
N ALA A 24 8.69 7.18 -20.60
CA ALA A 24 9.49 6.07 -20.07
C ALA A 24 9.27 5.86 -18.56
N SER A 25 8.90 6.93 -17.85
CA SER A 25 8.67 6.91 -16.41
C SER A 25 7.23 6.54 -16.00
N ASP A 26 6.27 6.48 -16.91
CA ASP A 26 4.85 6.25 -16.58
C ASP A 26 4.64 4.89 -15.90
N GLY A 27 4.04 4.87 -14.70
CA GLY A 27 3.68 3.67 -13.95
C GLY A 27 3.96 3.79 -12.45
N THR A 28 3.92 2.65 -11.76
CA THR A 28 4.13 2.56 -10.31
C THR A 28 5.58 2.21 -10.00
N TRP A 29 6.11 2.88 -8.99
CA TRP A 29 7.50 2.80 -8.55
C TRP A 29 7.53 2.60 -7.04
N ARG A 30 8.44 1.76 -6.54
CA ARG A 30 8.61 1.48 -5.11
C ARG A 30 9.94 2.02 -4.64
N VAL A 31 9.97 2.71 -3.49
CA VAL A 31 11.23 3.14 -2.88
C VAL A 31 12.05 1.92 -2.49
N ILE A 32 13.32 1.90 -2.91
CA ILE A 32 14.28 0.86 -2.49
C ILE A 32 15.38 1.40 -1.59
N SER A 33 15.69 2.70 -1.67
CA SER A 33 16.67 3.33 -0.80
C SER A 33 16.49 4.83 -0.71
N LEU A 34 16.70 5.36 0.49
CA LEU A 34 16.94 6.78 0.74
C LEU A 34 18.30 6.89 1.44
N GLU A 35 19.21 7.67 0.87
CA GLU A 35 20.55 7.92 1.41
C GLU A 35 20.73 9.41 1.63
N VAL A 36 21.37 9.78 2.74
CA VAL A 36 21.73 11.15 3.10
C VAL A 36 23.18 11.17 3.54
N ASP A 37 23.99 12.00 2.89
CA ASP A 37 25.45 12.05 3.09
C ASP A 37 26.14 10.68 2.88
N GLY A 38 25.54 9.83 2.04
CA GLY A 38 26.01 8.47 1.75
C GLY A 38 25.61 7.42 2.79
N GLU A 39 24.84 7.79 3.81
CA GLU A 39 24.33 6.87 4.83
C GLU A 39 22.84 6.56 4.59
N PRO A 40 22.40 5.30 4.75
CA PRO A 40 21.00 4.93 4.55
C PRO A 40 20.09 5.52 5.64
N VAL A 41 18.93 6.01 5.23
CA VAL A 41 17.82 6.40 6.10
C VAL A 41 16.82 5.25 6.14
N GLU A 42 16.41 4.86 7.35
CA GLU A 42 15.44 3.79 7.54
C GLU A 42 14.05 4.19 7.03
N ILE A 43 13.41 3.27 6.30
CA ILE A 43 12.06 3.40 5.80
C ILE A 43 11.25 2.23 6.38
N GLU A 44 10.36 2.52 7.31
CA GLU A 44 9.65 1.50 8.11
C GLU A 44 8.53 0.78 7.34
N GLN A 45 8.03 1.41 6.28
CA GLN A 45 6.89 0.94 5.47
C GLN A 45 7.17 1.11 3.97
N PRO A 46 6.64 0.24 3.09
CA PRO A 46 6.80 0.40 1.66
C PRO A 46 6.17 1.72 1.20
N LEU A 47 6.93 2.48 0.41
CA LEU A 47 6.51 3.76 -0.15
C LEU A 47 6.47 3.65 -1.67
N PHE A 48 5.40 4.19 -2.26
CA PHE A 48 5.14 4.09 -3.68
C PHE A 48 4.99 5.47 -4.32
N MET A 49 5.35 5.56 -5.59
CA MET A 49 5.12 6.70 -6.46
C MET A 49 4.44 6.23 -7.74
N ASP A 50 3.33 6.86 -8.09
CA ASP A 50 2.70 6.72 -9.39
C ASP A 50 3.06 7.92 -10.26
N ILE A 51 3.50 7.66 -11.48
CA ILE A 51 3.82 8.67 -12.49
C ILE A 51 2.88 8.47 -13.67
N THR A 52 2.25 9.56 -14.10
CA THR A 52 1.41 9.62 -15.30
C THR A 52 1.82 10.81 -16.15
N ALA A 53 1.18 10.96 -17.32
CA ALA A 53 1.34 12.13 -18.17
C ALA A 53 1.02 13.48 -17.48
N ASP A 54 0.25 13.47 -16.39
CA ASP A 54 -0.17 14.66 -15.64
C ASP A 54 0.75 14.99 -14.44
N GLY A 55 1.80 14.19 -14.21
CA GLY A 55 2.75 14.37 -13.11
C GLY A 55 2.89 13.13 -12.23
N PHE A 56 3.30 13.34 -10.98
CA PHE A 56 3.49 12.27 -10.01
C PHE A 56 2.58 12.41 -8.79
N ARG A 57 2.35 11.27 -8.14
CA ARG A 57 1.78 11.16 -6.80
C ARG A 57 2.58 10.15 -6.00
N ALA A 58 3.19 10.57 -4.91
CA ALA A 58 4.06 9.75 -4.07
C ALA A 58 3.57 9.73 -2.62
N ALA A 59 3.51 8.53 -2.04
CA ALA A 59 3.51 8.37 -0.60
C ALA A 59 4.93 8.64 -0.09
N THR A 60 5.02 9.47 0.93
CA THR A 60 6.26 9.71 1.68
C THR A 60 6.12 9.10 3.07
N THR A 61 7.13 9.25 3.93
CA THR A 61 7.14 8.71 5.29
C THR A 61 5.99 9.18 6.17
N CYS A 62 5.36 10.33 5.85
CA CYS A 62 4.20 10.83 6.59
C CYS A 62 3.06 11.29 5.67
N ASN A 63 3.36 12.05 4.61
CA ASN A 63 2.36 12.67 3.75
C ASN A 63 2.28 12.07 2.35
N TRP A 64 1.25 12.47 1.62
CA TRP A 64 1.21 12.33 0.17
C TRP A 64 1.70 13.61 -0.49
N GLN A 65 2.58 13.47 -1.48
CA GLN A 65 3.07 14.56 -2.31
C GLN A 65 2.67 14.33 -3.76
N SER A 66 2.31 15.41 -4.46
CA SER A 66 1.94 15.34 -5.88
C SER A 66 2.30 16.62 -6.62
N GLY A 67 2.64 16.51 -7.89
CA GLY A 67 2.95 17.65 -8.74
C GLY A 67 3.75 17.25 -9.97
N GLU A 68 4.43 18.23 -10.55
CA GLU A 68 5.39 18.03 -11.64
C GLU A 68 6.82 18.04 -11.10
N PHE A 69 7.67 17.17 -11.62
CA PHE A 69 9.08 17.15 -11.22
C PHE A 69 9.81 18.44 -11.62
N GLY A 70 10.49 19.07 -10.66
CA GLY A 70 11.11 20.39 -10.82
C GLY A 70 10.11 21.55 -10.90
N GLY A 71 8.83 21.30 -10.61
CA GLY A 71 7.75 22.27 -10.57
C GLY A 71 7.19 22.49 -9.16
N GLU A 72 5.95 22.98 -9.10
CA GLU A 72 5.23 23.11 -7.83
C GLU A 72 4.76 21.74 -7.34
N ILE A 73 5.00 21.47 -6.05
CA ILE A 73 4.63 20.21 -5.40
C ILE A 73 3.71 20.54 -4.23
N MET A 74 2.56 19.89 -4.24
CA MET A 74 1.55 19.93 -3.19
C MET A 74 1.81 18.77 -2.22
N SER A 75 1.54 19.00 -0.93
CA SER A 75 1.63 17.97 0.11
C SER A 75 0.36 17.97 0.94
N THR A 76 -0.06 16.79 1.40
CA THR A 76 -0.97 16.71 2.54
C THR A 76 -0.29 17.27 3.80
N ALA A 77 -1.08 17.65 4.80
CA ALA A 77 -0.60 18.27 6.03
C ALA A 77 -0.95 17.40 7.27
N MET A 78 -0.56 16.13 7.23
CA MET A 78 -0.58 15.27 8.41
C MET A 78 0.61 15.60 9.30
N ALA A 79 0.38 15.60 10.61
CA ALA A 79 1.42 15.79 11.60
C ALA A 79 1.93 14.42 12.07
N CYS A 80 3.13 14.03 11.64
CA CYS A 80 3.82 12.85 12.17
C CYS A 80 4.89 13.25 13.19
N GLY A 81 5.36 12.30 13.98
CA GLY A 81 6.42 12.51 14.96
C GLY A 81 7.80 12.15 14.41
N GLY A 82 8.85 12.69 15.04
CA GLY A 82 10.22 12.18 14.96
C GLY A 82 10.80 12.03 13.55
N ASP A 83 11.40 10.87 13.30
CA ASP A 83 12.18 10.55 12.11
C ASP A 83 11.36 10.54 10.82
N ALA A 84 10.04 10.31 10.89
CA ALA A 84 9.14 10.37 9.75
C ALA A 84 9.11 11.77 9.10
N ASN A 85 9.14 12.85 9.89
CA ASN A 85 9.18 14.21 9.34
C ASN A 85 10.53 14.51 8.67
N THR A 86 11.62 14.00 9.25
CA THR A 86 12.97 14.16 8.71
C THR A 86 13.11 13.42 7.38
N GLY A 87 12.65 12.17 7.31
CA GLY A 87 12.59 11.39 6.07
C GLY A 87 11.77 12.10 4.98
N GLU A 88 10.62 12.68 5.35
CA GLU A 88 9.76 13.41 4.42
C GLU A 88 10.46 14.66 3.86
N ALA A 89 11.20 15.39 4.69
CA ALA A 89 11.96 16.55 4.26
C ALA A 89 13.03 16.18 3.22
N TYR A 90 13.72 15.05 3.41
CA TYR A 90 14.70 14.54 2.44
C TYR A 90 14.03 14.11 1.13
N MET A 91 12.90 13.41 1.19
CA MET A 91 12.14 13.04 -0.01
C MET A 91 11.64 14.27 -0.76
N ARG A 92 11.15 15.29 -0.04
CA ARG A 92 10.72 16.56 -0.64
C ARG A 92 11.86 17.27 -1.35
N GLN A 93 13.06 17.28 -0.75
CA GLN A 93 14.27 17.82 -1.38
C GLN A 93 14.61 17.04 -2.66
N ALA A 94 14.53 15.72 -2.64
CA ALA A 94 14.79 14.89 -3.82
C ALA A 94 13.86 15.24 -5.00
N PHE A 95 12.58 15.52 -4.73
CA PHE A 95 11.59 15.85 -5.78
C PHE A 95 11.70 17.27 -6.36
N ASP A 96 12.53 18.14 -5.78
CA ASP A 96 12.76 19.47 -6.34
C ASP A 96 13.55 19.42 -7.67
N ASP A 97 14.12 18.27 -8.04
CA ASP A 97 14.75 18.03 -9.34
C ASP A 97 14.07 16.87 -10.07
N ARG A 98 14.29 16.79 -11.38
CA ARG A 98 13.78 15.67 -12.20
C ARG A 98 14.58 14.39 -11.92
N PRO A 99 13.94 13.22 -11.83
CA PRO A 99 14.66 11.96 -11.70
C PRO A 99 15.44 11.64 -12.98
N THR A 100 16.48 10.84 -12.83
CA THR A 100 17.13 10.17 -13.96
C THR A 100 16.76 8.70 -13.94
N GLU A 101 16.23 8.18 -15.04
CA GLU A 101 16.05 6.74 -15.21
C GLU A 101 17.39 6.08 -15.57
N ARG A 102 17.80 5.08 -14.79
CA ARG A 102 19.02 4.29 -15.03
C ARG A 102 18.75 2.84 -14.67
N GLU A 103 18.97 1.93 -15.61
CA GLU A 103 18.91 0.47 -15.36
C GLU A 103 17.57 0.00 -14.75
N GLY A 104 16.43 0.63 -15.14
CA GLY A 104 15.10 0.29 -14.60
C GLY A 104 14.80 0.89 -13.22
N GLN A 105 15.63 1.84 -12.77
CA GLN A 105 15.44 2.58 -11.52
C GLN A 105 15.22 4.06 -11.81
N LEU A 106 14.36 4.71 -11.02
CA LEU A 106 14.29 6.18 -10.96
C LEU A 106 15.18 6.68 -9.83
N VAL A 107 16.19 7.45 -10.20
CA VAL A 107 17.17 8.00 -9.27
C VAL A 107 17.00 9.50 -9.15
N PHE A 108 16.72 9.98 -7.94
CA PHE A 108 16.72 11.39 -7.58
C PHE A 108 17.99 11.69 -6.81
N GLU A 109 18.79 12.65 -7.29
CA GLU A 109 20.03 13.09 -6.66
C GLU A 109 20.00 14.61 -6.50
N LYS A 110 19.90 15.09 -5.26
CA LYS A 110 19.91 16.53 -4.97
C LYS A 110 20.68 16.85 -3.69
N GLY A 111 21.80 17.56 -3.85
CA GLY A 111 22.67 17.89 -2.72
C GLY A 111 23.30 16.63 -2.13
N ASN A 112 23.04 16.39 -0.84
CA ASN A 112 23.47 15.18 -0.13
C ASN A 112 22.43 14.06 -0.10
N VAL A 113 21.25 14.26 -0.72
CA VAL A 113 20.17 13.27 -0.73
C VAL A 113 20.20 12.47 -2.03
N ARG A 114 20.10 11.15 -1.90
CA ARG A 114 19.87 10.22 -3.00
C ARG A 114 18.67 9.33 -2.69
N LEU A 115 17.63 9.41 -3.50
CA LEU A 115 16.41 8.63 -3.36
C LEU A 115 16.24 7.78 -4.61
N VAL A 116 16.10 6.47 -4.43
CA VAL A 116 16.02 5.50 -5.52
C VAL A 116 14.70 4.76 -5.43
N TYR A 117 14.01 4.70 -6.56
CA TYR A 117 12.87 3.84 -6.77
C TYR A 117 13.21 2.76 -7.80
N GLU A 118 12.62 1.60 -7.64
CA GLU A 118 12.55 0.58 -8.69
C GLU A 118 11.15 0.53 -9.29
N ARG A 119 11.07 0.04 -10.52
CA ARG A 119 9.78 -0.23 -11.16
C ARG A 119 9.02 -1.29 -10.35
N TYR A 120 7.74 -1.03 -10.09
CA TYR A 120 6.90 -1.96 -9.34
C TYR A 120 5.68 -2.38 -10.16
N ASP A 121 5.63 -3.67 -10.51
CA ASP A 121 4.47 -4.26 -11.16
C ASP A 121 3.44 -4.66 -10.11
N VAL A 122 2.35 -3.90 -10.06
CA VAL A 122 1.25 -4.16 -9.11
C VAL A 122 0.57 -5.46 -9.51
N ALA A 123 0.66 -6.47 -8.63
CA ALA A 123 -0.01 -7.76 -8.83
C ALA A 123 -1.53 -7.58 -8.87
N ALA A 124 -2.19 -8.36 -9.74
CA ALA A 124 -3.65 -8.40 -9.75
C ALA A 124 -4.19 -9.05 -8.46
N VAL A 125 -5.43 -8.72 -8.10
CA VAL A 125 -6.10 -9.28 -6.91
C VAL A 125 -6.12 -10.80 -6.94
N ASP A 126 -6.51 -11.39 -8.07
CA ASP A 126 -6.61 -12.85 -8.23
C ASP A 126 -5.23 -13.55 -8.20
N ASP A 127 -4.16 -12.84 -8.57
CA ASP A 127 -2.79 -13.36 -8.46
C ASP A 127 -2.30 -13.40 -7.01
N LEU A 128 -2.87 -12.55 -6.15
CA LEU A 128 -2.56 -12.51 -4.72
C LEU A 128 -3.45 -13.45 -3.91
N PHE A 129 -4.71 -13.67 -4.32
CA PHE A 129 -5.74 -14.39 -3.57
C PHE A 129 -6.58 -15.30 -4.46
N ALA A 130 -6.25 -16.60 -4.47
CA ALA A 130 -6.83 -17.62 -5.34
C ALA A 130 -8.31 -17.87 -5.07
N VAL A 131 -8.80 -17.57 -3.85
CA VAL A 131 -10.23 -17.71 -3.54
C VAL A 131 -11.08 -16.67 -4.27
N LEU A 132 -10.52 -15.49 -4.59
CA LEU A 132 -11.25 -14.43 -5.31
C LEU A 132 -11.35 -14.72 -6.81
N GLY A 133 -10.43 -15.53 -7.35
CA GLY A 133 -10.47 -16.00 -8.73
C GLY A 133 -11.47 -17.14 -9.01
N ASP A 134 -12.14 -17.70 -7.99
CA ASP A 134 -13.15 -18.76 -8.16
C ASP A 134 -14.58 -18.16 -8.18
N PRO A 135 -15.21 -18.01 -9.36
CA PRO A 135 -16.55 -17.43 -9.46
C PRO A 135 -17.64 -18.29 -8.78
N THR A 136 -17.35 -19.57 -8.50
CA THR A 136 -18.30 -20.46 -7.81
C THR A 136 -18.21 -20.36 -6.29
N ALA A 137 -17.16 -19.74 -5.76
CA ALA A 137 -16.96 -19.52 -4.32
C ALA A 137 -17.55 -18.19 -3.82
N SER A 138 -18.01 -17.33 -4.74
CA SER A 138 -18.59 -16.03 -4.39
C SER A 138 -20.01 -16.18 -3.85
N VAL A 139 -20.27 -15.44 -2.77
CA VAL A 139 -21.53 -15.23 -2.08
C VAL A 139 -22.29 -14.15 -2.84
N GLU A 140 -23.58 -14.37 -3.05
CA GLU A 140 -24.46 -13.41 -3.70
C GLU A 140 -24.89 -12.31 -2.71
N GLU A 141 -25.13 -11.09 -3.18
CA GLU A 141 -25.56 -9.96 -2.32
C GLU A 141 -26.80 -10.31 -1.49
N SER A 142 -27.72 -11.13 -2.03
CA SER A 142 -28.92 -11.58 -1.32
C SER A 142 -28.66 -12.45 -0.08
N GLU A 143 -27.46 -13.01 0.04
CA GLU A 143 -27.03 -13.80 1.19
C GLU A 143 -26.43 -12.91 2.29
N LEU A 144 -26.22 -11.62 2.02
CA LEU A 144 -25.77 -10.64 2.99
C LEU A 144 -26.93 -10.11 3.83
N PRO A 145 -26.66 -9.65 5.07
CA PRO A 145 -27.64 -8.94 5.89
C PRO A 145 -28.37 -7.86 5.09
N PRO A 146 -29.73 -7.88 5.07
CA PRO A 146 -30.49 -6.92 4.28
C PRO A 146 -30.34 -5.51 4.85
N GLU A 147 -30.55 -4.48 4.01
CA GLU A 147 -30.54 -3.07 4.42
C GLU A 147 -31.44 -2.80 5.63
N SER A 148 -32.58 -3.50 5.73
CA SER A 148 -33.50 -3.37 6.86
C SER A 148 -32.89 -3.79 8.21
N ALA A 149 -31.84 -4.63 8.19
CA ALA A 149 -31.12 -5.07 9.37
C ALA A 149 -29.90 -4.19 9.68
N THR A 150 -29.18 -3.72 8.65
CA THR A 150 -27.93 -2.95 8.79
C THR A 150 -28.11 -1.43 8.80
N GLY A 151 -29.23 -0.94 8.25
CA GLY A 151 -29.44 0.48 7.97
C GLY A 151 -28.63 1.02 6.79
N SER A 152 -27.97 0.15 6.02
CA SER A 152 -27.17 0.52 4.84
C SER A 152 -27.29 -0.55 3.74
N VAL A 153 -27.30 -0.11 2.49
CA VAL A 153 -27.24 -1.01 1.33
C VAL A 153 -25.81 -1.58 1.25
N PRO A 154 -25.63 -2.92 1.24
CA PRO A 154 -24.32 -3.52 1.00
C PRO A 154 -23.72 -3.00 -0.31
N PRO A 155 -22.42 -2.70 -0.36
CA PRO A 155 -21.77 -2.34 -1.61
C PRO A 155 -21.76 -3.56 -2.55
N ASP A 156 -21.72 -3.30 -3.85
CA ASP A 156 -21.54 -4.33 -4.87
C ASP A 156 -20.08 -4.80 -4.88
N TYR A 157 -19.84 -6.08 -4.59
CA TYR A 157 -18.51 -6.67 -4.57
C TYR A 157 -18.29 -7.48 -5.86
N ALA A 158 -17.14 -7.30 -6.50
CA ALA A 158 -16.80 -8.08 -7.70
C ALA A 158 -16.65 -9.58 -7.39
N ALA A 159 -16.14 -9.88 -6.19
CA ALA A 159 -16.09 -11.21 -5.59
C ALA A 159 -16.26 -11.07 -4.08
N LEU A 160 -16.95 -12.02 -3.44
CA LEU A 160 -17.14 -12.02 -1.99
C LEU A 160 -17.20 -13.46 -1.47
N VAL A 161 -16.16 -13.93 -0.79
CA VAL A 161 -16.02 -15.35 -0.44
C VAL A 161 -16.07 -15.53 1.07
N ALA A 162 -16.92 -16.45 1.53
CA ALA A 162 -17.01 -16.79 2.94
C ALA A 162 -15.71 -17.45 3.44
N VAL A 163 -15.17 -16.88 4.52
CA VAL A 163 -13.97 -17.39 5.21
C VAL A 163 -14.35 -17.83 6.62
N PRO A 164 -13.63 -18.82 7.19
CA PRO A 164 -13.91 -19.31 8.52
C PRO A 164 -13.90 -18.18 9.55
N SER A 165 -14.95 -18.11 10.35
CA SER A 165 -15.03 -17.15 11.44
C SER A 165 -14.54 -17.78 12.75
N PRO A 166 -13.86 -17.03 13.62
CA PRO A 166 -13.50 -17.50 14.96
C PRO A 166 -14.71 -17.49 15.92
N SER A 167 -15.88 -17.01 15.51
CA SER A 167 -17.12 -16.97 16.29
C SER A 167 -18.34 -17.25 15.43
N ASP A 168 -19.37 -17.88 16.01
CA ASP A 168 -20.68 -18.06 15.36
C ASP A 168 -21.49 -16.74 15.30
N ASP A 169 -21.05 -15.69 15.99
CA ASP A 169 -21.73 -14.39 16.04
C ASP A 169 -21.32 -13.43 14.90
N ILE A 170 -20.29 -13.80 14.14
CA ILE A 170 -19.66 -12.94 13.13
C ILE A 170 -19.49 -13.76 11.87
N ASP A 171 -19.96 -13.21 10.76
CA ASP A 171 -19.62 -13.72 9.44
C ASP A 171 -18.42 -12.95 8.92
N LEU A 172 -17.41 -13.67 8.41
CA LEU A 172 -16.25 -13.08 7.77
C LEU A 172 -16.23 -13.45 6.30
N PHE A 173 -15.84 -12.49 5.47
CA PHE A 173 -15.67 -12.67 4.04
C PHE A 173 -14.39 -12.00 3.57
N LEU A 174 -13.76 -12.58 2.56
CA LEU A 174 -12.76 -11.91 1.74
C LEU A 174 -13.47 -11.37 0.50
N GLY A 175 -13.33 -10.09 0.18
CA GLY A 175 -14.00 -9.48 -0.96
C GLY A 175 -13.08 -8.63 -1.83
N GLN A 176 -13.54 -8.33 -3.04
CA GLN A 176 -12.93 -7.36 -3.93
C GLN A 176 -13.88 -6.19 -4.16
N LEU A 177 -13.41 -4.98 -3.86
CA LEU A 177 -14.16 -3.73 -4.06
C LEU A 177 -13.24 -2.67 -4.65
N ASP A 178 -13.61 -2.09 -5.79
CA ASP A 178 -12.84 -1.06 -6.49
C ASP A 178 -11.36 -1.46 -6.67
N ASP A 179 -11.12 -2.70 -7.10
CA ASP A 179 -9.78 -3.32 -7.26
C ASP A 179 -8.95 -3.48 -5.97
N ASN A 180 -9.57 -3.24 -4.80
CA ASN A 180 -8.95 -3.48 -3.49
C ASN A 180 -9.39 -4.82 -2.91
N ILE A 181 -8.50 -5.44 -2.15
CA ILE A 181 -8.85 -6.63 -1.37
C ILE A 181 -9.36 -6.18 -0.01
N CYS A 182 -10.53 -6.67 0.37
CA CYS A 182 -11.22 -6.28 1.58
C CYS A 182 -11.47 -7.46 2.50
N ILE A 183 -11.24 -7.29 3.80
CA ILE A 183 -11.91 -8.10 4.81
C ILE A 183 -13.26 -7.46 5.05
N VAL A 184 -14.32 -8.23 4.86
CA VAL A 184 -15.69 -7.82 5.16
C VAL A 184 -16.14 -8.63 6.36
N TYR A 185 -16.75 -7.96 7.34
CA TYR A 185 -17.31 -8.61 8.51
C TYR A 185 -18.76 -8.18 8.71
N GLY A 186 -19.59 -9.16 9.02
CA GLY A 186 -21.00 -9.01 9.26
C GLY A 186 -21.39 -9.55 10.64
N THR A 187 -22.38 -8.92 11.23
CA THR A 187 -23.20 -9.49 12.31
C THR A 187 -24.63 -9.55 11.79
N ALA A 188 -25.55 -10.13 12.57
CA ALA A 188 -26.97 -10.16 12.24
C ALA A 188 -27.60 -8.77 11.94
N SER A 189 -26.96 -7.67 12.37
CA SER A 189 -27.50 -6.31 12.25
C SER A 189 -26.49 -5.25 11.77
N ALA A 190 -25.30 -5.64 11.33
CA ALA A 190 -24.31 -4.66 10.86
C ALA A 190 -23.31 -5.33 9.91
N MET A 191 -22.84 -4.58 8.92
CA MET A 191 -21.73 -4.98 8.05
C MET A 191 -20.74 -3.84 7.92
N ASP A 192 -19.46 -4.18 7.86
CA ASP A 192 -18.38 -3.22 7.65
C ASP A 192 -17.17 -3.92 7.01
N LYS A 193 -16.18 -3.15 6.56
CA LYS A 193 -15.06 -3.65 5.77
C LYS A 193 -13.77 -2.87 5.97
N ARG A 194 -12.65 -3.55 5.74
CA ARG A 194 -11.30 -2.96 5.68
C ARG A 194 -10.64 -3.38 4.37
N CYS A 195 -10.34 -2.41 3.51
CA CYS A 195 -9.78 -2.65 2.19
C CYS A 195 -8.31 -2.24 2.13
N THR A 196 -7.53 -3.00 1.35
CA THR A 196 -6.09 -2.79 1.12
C THR A 196 -5.82 -2.83 -0.38
N GLU A 197 -5.05 -1.86 -0.88
CA GLU A 197 -4.64 -1.86 -2.28
C GLU A 197 -3.65 -3.02 -2.57
N PRO A 198 -3.68 -3.63 -3.77
CA PRO A 198 -2.84 -4.78 -4.08
C PRO A 198 -1.33 -4.56 -3.90
N ARG A 199 -0.83 -3.35 -4.18
CA ARG A 199 0.59 -2.99 -3.98
C ARG A 199 1.02 -3.03 -2.52
N PHE A 200 0.13 -2.67 -1.59
CA PHE A 200 0.39 -2.81 -0.16
C PHE A 200 0.23 -4.27 0.23
N ALA A 201 -0.88 -4.93 -0.13
CA ALA A 201 -1.13 -6.33 0.20
C ALA A 201 0.00 -7.29 -0.24
N SER A 202 0.74 -6.95 -1.29
CA SER A 202 1.88 -7.72 -1.81
C SER A 202 3.22 -7.48 -1.10
N THR A 203 3.34 -6.43 -0.27
CA THR A 203 4.59 -6.01 0.39
C THR A 203 4.48 -5.90 1.91
N GLN A 204 3.34 -5.44 2.41
CA GLN A 204 3.06 -5.25 3.83
C GLN A 204 1.57 -5.43 4.14
N VAL A 205 1.30 -6.11 5.23
CA VAL A 205 -0.04 -6.33 5.75
C VAL A 205 -0.09 -5.80 7.18
N LEU A 206 -1.02 -4.89 7.43
CA LEU A 206 -1.34 -4.45 8.78
C LEU A 206 -2.39 -5.38 9.38
N ALA A 207 -2.11 -5.96 10.54
CA ALA A 207 -3.12 -6.66 11.30
C ALA A 207 -4.15 -5.65 11.83
N VAL A 208 -5.42 -5.87 11.51
CA VAL A 208 -6.52 -4.95 11.83
C VAL A 208 -7.44 -5.55 12.88
N ASP A 209 -7.79 -4.71 13.84
CA ASP A 209 -8.82 -5.01 14.84
C ASP A 209 -10.20 -4.80 14.21
N LEU A 210 -10.99 -5.86 14.13
CA LEU A 210 -12.38 -5.80 13.70
C LEU A 210 -13.26 -5.51 14.94
N PRO A 211 -13.90 -4.32 15.02
CA PRO A 211 -14.74 -3.97 16.14
C PRO A 211 -16.05 -4.77 16.09
N ILE A 212 -16.18 -5.75 16.98
CA ILE A 212 -17.45 -6.45 17.20
C ILE A 212 -18.08 -5.87 18.47
N TYR A 213 -19.36 -5.47 18.37
CA TYR A 213 -20.07 -4.87 19.48
C TYR A 213 -19.93 -5.74 20.75
N SER A 214 -19.57 -5.11 21.87
CA SER A 214 -19.37 -5.68 23.22
C SER A 214 -18.16 -6.61 23.50
N ARG A 215 -17.16 -6.71 22.58
CA ARG A 215 -15.95 -7.58 22.63
C ARG A 215 -16.29 -9.08 22.48
N PRO A 216 -15.52 -9.90 21.73
CA PRO A 216 -14.07 -9.83 21.46
C PRO A 216 -13.72 -9.08 20.17
N ILE A 217 -12.59 -8.38 20.17
CA ILE A 217 -11.97 -7.84 18.95
C ILE A 217 -11.35 -9.03 18.23
N VAL A 218 -11.72 -9.27 16.97
CA VAL A 218 -10.99 -10.24 16.16
C VAL A 218 -9.90 -9.48 15.42
N ARG A 219 -8.63 -9.85 15.67
CA ARG A 219 -7.49 -9.29 14.97
C ARG A 219 -7.13 -10.18 13.79
N VAL A 220 -7.13 -9.61 12.59
CA VAL A 220 -6.89 -10.37 11.35
C VAL A 220 -5.86 -9.68 10.47
N ALA A 221 -5.11 -10.46 9.71
CA ALA A 221 -4.22 -9.99 8.66
C ALA A 221 -4.49 -10.77 7.36
N LEU A 222 -4.60 -10.06 6.24
CA LEU A 222 -4.75 -10.66 4.90
C LEU A 222 -3.42 -11.16 4.38
N ILE A 223 -3.32 -12.45 4.11
CA ILE A 223 -2.08 -13.09 3.65
C ILE A 223 -2.26 -13.56 2.21
N PRO A 224 -1.49 -13.04 1.25
CA PRO A 224 -1.48 -13.55 -0.13
C PRO A 224 -1.08 -15.03 -0.18
N ASP A 225 -1.60 -15.79 -1.15
CA ASP A 225 -1.42 -17.25 -1.23
C ASP A 225 0.02 -17.71 -1.19
N ARG A 226 0.90 -16.99 -1.90
CA ARG A 226 2.33 -17.34 -1.97
C ARG A 226 3.00 -17.35 -0.60
N PHE A 227 2.43 -16.65 0.40
CA PHE A 227 2.92 -16.62 1.78
C PHE A 227 2.16 -17.56 2.71
N ALA A 228 1.20 -18.35 2.23
CA ALA A 228 0.36 -19.23 3.04
C ALA A 228 1.18 -20.20 3.92
N ALA A 229 2.20 -20.84 3.33
CA ALA A 229 3.06 -21.77 4.06
C ALA A 229 3.88 -21.08 5.16
N ALA A 230 4.43 -19.90 4.86
CA ALA A 230 5.21 -19.11 5.82
C ALA A 230 4.34 -18.59 6.97
N ALA A 231 3.11 -18.14 6.67
CA ALA A 231 2.14 -17.71 7.68
C ALA A 231 1.72 -18.89 8.57
N ALA A 232 1.42 -20.05 7.99
CA ALA A 232 1.07 -21.26 8.74
C ALA A 232 2.19 -21.74 9.68
N ALA A 233 3.46 -21.45 9.34
CA ALA A 233 4.61 -21.78 10.18
C ALA A 233 4.77 -20.82 11.38
N ARG A 234 4.15 -19.64 11.36
CA ARG A 234 4.18 -18.63 12.44
C ARG A 234 3.04 -18.82 13.44
N ALA A 235 3.02 -19.99 14.07
CA ALA A 235 2.07 -20.30 15.14
C ALA A 235 2.19 -19.38 16.37
N ASP A 236 3.31 -18.67 16.51
CA ASP A 236 3.52 -17.61 17.50
C ASP A 236 2.72 -16.34 17.19
N LEU A 237 2.35 -16.10 15.93
CA LEU A 237 1.52 -14.96 15.54
C LEU A 237 0.03 -15.28 15.59
N GLY A 238 -0.36 -16.50 15.24
CA GLY A 238 -1.77 -16.79 15.05
C GLY A 238 -2.07 -18.12 14.38
N LYS A 239 -3.37 -18.30 14.11
CA LYS A 239 -3.88 -19.39 13.27
C LYS A 239 -4.09 -18.89 11.85
N TYR A 240 -3.41 -19.48 10.87
CA TYR A 240 -3.64 -19.19 9.46
C TYR A 240 -4.73 -20.08 8.87
N GLU A 241 -5.68 -19.49 8.16
CA GLU A 241 -6.76 -20.19 7.46
C GLU A 241 -7.30 -19.35 6.30
N LYS A 242 -7.37 -19.92 5.09
CA LYS A 242 -7.89 -19.29 3.85
C LYS A 242 -7.47 -17.82 3.66
N ASN A 243 -6.18 -17.55 3.51
CA ASN A 243 -5.63 -16.20 3.29
C ASN A 243 -5.83 -15.23 4.45
N ILE A 244 -6.25 -15.71 5.61
CA ILE A 244 -6.43 -14.91 6.81
C ILE A 244 -5.58 -15.49 7.93
N LEU A 245 -4.74 -14.64 8.50
CA LEU A 245 -4.09 -14.93 9.78
C LEU A 245 -4.95 -14.34 10.89
N PHE A 246 -5.54 -15.22 11.71
CA PHE A 246 -6.20 -14.85 12.96
C PHE A 246 -5.12 -14.66 14.01
N VAL A 247 -4.79 -13.40 14.29
CA VAL A 247 -3.70 -13.02 15.18
C VAL A 247 -4.12 -13.28 16.63
N HIS A 248 -3.25 -13.93 17.40
CA HIS A 248 -3.50 -14.17 18.82
C HIS A 248 -3.42 -12.88 19.64
N ASP A 249 -4.18 -12.82 20.74
CA ASP A 249 -4.17 -11.67 21.65
C ASP A 249 -2.78 -11.41 22.28
N ASP A 250 -1.97 -12.47 22.41
CA ASP A 250 -0.60 -12.44 22.94
C ASP A 250 0.48 -12.49 21.86
N ALA A 251 0.11 -12.35 20.58
CA ALA A 251 1.07 -12.27 19.49
C ALA A 251 2.05 -11.09 19.71
N PRO A 252 3.35 -11.30 19.49
CA PRO A 252 4.34 -10.23 19.64
C PRO A 252 4.00 -9.05 18.73
N ASP A 253 4.01 -7.84 19.28
CA ASP A 253 3.82 -6.62 18.52
C ASP A 253 5.03 -6.32 17.61
N GLY A 254 4.81 -5.49 16.61
CA GLY A 254 5.84 -5.04 15.68
C GLY A 254 5.82 -5.72 14.32
N ARG A 255 6.94 -5.60 13.61
CA ARG A 255 7.12 -6.04 12.22
C ARG A 255 7.69 -7.45 12.16
N HIS A 256 6.97 -8.32 11.47
CA HIS A 256 7.31 -9.74 11.29
C HIS A 256 7.45 -10.05 9.80
N VAL A 257 8.61 -10.56 9.39
CA VAL A 257 8.84 -10.88 7.96
C VAL A 257 8.47 -12.34 7.70
N LEU A 258 7.61 -12.55 6.70
CA LEU A 258 7.39 -13.84 6.05
C LEU A 258 8.22 -13.88 4.77
N VAL A 259 8.75 -15.05 4.45
CA VAL A 259 9.50 -15.29 3.22
C VAL A 259 8.86 -16.45 2.48
N ASP A 260 8.55 -16.26 1.19
CA ASP A 260 8.02 -17.34 0.35
C ASP A 260 9.14 -18.24 -0.21
N ASP A 261 8.75 -19.29 -0.94
CA ASP A 261 9.69 -20.26 -1.52
C ASP A 261 10.61 -19.66 -2.60
N THR A 262 10.29 -18.46 -3.10
CA THR A 262 11.10 -17.71 -4.09
C THR A 262 12.07 -16.72 -3.44
N GLY A 263 11.95 -16.51 -2.12
CA GLY A 263 12.71 -15.52 -1.37
C GLY A 263 12.08 -14.13 -1.36
N ALA A 264 10.85 -13.96 -1.84
CA ALA A 264 10.13 -12.71 -1.70
C ALA A 264 9.70 -12.52 -0.24
N GLU A 265 9.67 -11.27 0.21
CA GLU A 265 9.33 -10.93 1.60
C GLU A 265 7.94 -10.26 1.68
N LEU A 266 7.21 -10.60 2.75
CA LEU A 266 6.00 -9.90 3.18
C LEU A 266 6.15 -9.51 4.63
N ALA A 267 5.93 -8.23 4.94
CA ALA A 267 5.89 -7.78 6.33
C ALA A 267 4.48 -7.86 6.89
N ILE A 268 4.30 -8.57 8.00
CA ILE A 268 3.10 -8.49 8.83
C ILE A 268 3.39 -7.51 9.96
N VAL A 269 2.60 -6.46 10.09
CA VAL A 269 2.68 -5.52 11.21
C VAL A 269 1.57 -5.84 12.19
N VAL A 270 1.94 -6.31 13.37
CA VAL A 270 1.01 -6.49 14.49
C VAL A 270 1.04 -5.21 15.33
N PRO A 271 -0.04 -4.42 15.37
CA PRO A 271 -0.07 -3.22 16.19
C PRO A 271 -0.03 -3.61 17.68
N PRO A 272 0.39 -2.70 18.57
CA PRO A 272 0.30 -2.95 20.00
C PRO A 272 -1.15 -3.32 20.39
N PRO A 273 -1.34 -4.07 21.50
CA PRO A 273 -2.67 -4.44 21.96
C PRO A 273 -3.54 -3.20 22.09
N TRP A 274 -4.78 -3.28 21.63
CA TRP A 274 -5.71 -2.16 21.77
C TRP A 274 -5.91 -1.83 23.26
N SER A 275 -5.38 -0.68 23.68
CA SER A 275 -5.66 -0.12 25.00
C SER A 275 -6.90 0.76 24.89
N ASP A 276 -7.95 0.44 25.65
CA ASP A 276 -9.14 1.30 25.73
C ASP A 276 -8.73 2.72 26.16
N PRO A 277 -8.87 3.74 25.29
CA PRO A 277 -8.46 5.10 25.62
C PRO A 277 -9.28 5.68 26.77
N MET A 278 -10.46 5.12 27.06
CA MET A 278 -11.29 5.53 28.19
C MET A 278 -10.84 4.90 29.52
N ALA A 279 -10.16 3.75 29.50
CA ALA A 279 -9.67 3.10 30.71
C ALA A 279 -8.58 3.92 31.42
N ALA A 280 -7.72 4.60 30.66
CA ALA A 280 -6.66 5.46 31.20
C ALA A 280 -7.20 6.67 31.99
N SER A 281 -8.43 7.13 31.70
CA SER A 281 -9.05 8.29 32.36
C SER A 281 -9.66 8.00 33.74
N THR A 282 -9.71 6.74 34.16
CA THR A 282 -10.35 6.32 35.43
C THR A 282 -9.39 6.14 36.61
N SER A 283 -8.09 6.43 36.43
CA SER A 283 -7.15 6.50 37.54
C SER A 283 -7.40 7.78 38.36
N VAL A 284 -8.34 7.69 39.31
CA VAL A 284 -8.50 8.68 40.38
C VAL A 284 -7.17 8.72 41.16
N PRO A 285 -6.59 9.90 41.45
CA PRO A 285 -5.40 9.97 42.29
C PRO A 285 -5.74 9.38 43.66
N GLU A 286 -4.96 8.38 44.11
CA GLU A 286 -5.07 7.88 45.48
C GLU A 286 -4.80 9.05 46.44
N SER A 287 -5.79 9.36 47.28
CA SER A 287 -5.70 10.33 48.37
C SER A 287 -5.09 9.72 49.62
#